data_AF-A0A6S6TUY9-F1
#
_entry.id   AF-A0A6S6TUY9-F1
#
_cell.length_a   1.000
_cell.length_b   1.000
_cell.length_c   1.000
_cell.angle_alpha   90.00
_cell.angle_beta   90.00
_cell.angle_gamma   90.00
#
_symmetry.space_group_name_H-M   'P 1'
#
loop_
_entity.id
_entity.type
_entity.pdbx_description
1 polymer ?
#
loop_
_entity_poly.entity_id
_entity_poly.type
_entity_poly.pdbx_seq_one_letter_code
_entity_poly.pdbx_strand_id
1 'polypeptide(L)'
;MSFLSLLFYIYIVAIPLAIAGFGMWLMRYMTRMEYAREKRIMFTVIIIACLTFVAVSLGIKLNNATSQSTPEQQAAQQTPEQTFTVNQQATETTVPQQTDVNTPNYSTELKQLVPANLTEEDKLRLFEIDNFPGLYEQRTVLYQDIKETEVFFRRITELAKKTPKQYTLLSNIAQIRKTGYDKLDHRYKSVNQYLLEFWVHYSTGDSHDATRKFKVVAEQLEKKIKITRGQLIDNRRREENLISTQMVKAGAALKTNKIPVNQGITSYAAKNRQLITGWLSEKGSFDILDTLGQIIDQRNIITDRTNKLQSFRKKYNGLDKALARTMSLWAKAKESNYYAEYRLLYATELRYVAEQLDLTDTRADKRLEKELQTYTSAVAQHADVALDQAEQAYKPENIR
;
A
#
# COMPACT_ATOMS: atom_id res chain seq x y z
N MET A 1 8.19 -22.58 -37.61
CA MET A 1 7.27 -21.72 -36.83
C MET A 1 8.10 -20.78 -35.97
N SER A 2 7.79 -19.49 -35.92
CA SER A 2 8.49 -18.58 -34.99
C SER A 2 8.10 -18.96 -33.55
N PHE A 3 9.00 -18.70 -32.59
CA PHE A 3 8.73 -18.95 -31.17
C PHE A 3 7.47 -18.23 -30.67
N LEU A 4 7.17 -17.04 -31.21
CA LEU A 4 5.92 -16.33 -30.94
C LEU A 4 4.69 -17.05 -31.49
N SER A 5 4.77 -17.64 -32.69
CA SER A 5 3.65 -18.43 -33.25
C SER A 5 3.36 -19.68 -32.41
N LEU A 6 4.39 -20.32 -31.85
CA LEU A 6 4.24 -21.45 -30.92
C LEU A 6 3.57 -21.00 -29.60
N LEU A 7 4.00 -19.87 -29.04
CA LEU A 7 3.39 -19.30 -27.82
C LEU A 7 1.93 -18.90 -28.03
N PHE A 8 1.59 -18.33 -29.19
CA PHE A 8 0.21 -17.99 -29.54
C PHE A 8 -0.66 -19.24 -29.71
N TYR A 9 -0.13 -20.32 -30.28
CA TYR A 9 -0.85 -21.60 -30.39
C TYR A 9 -1.10 -22.22 -29.01
N ILE A 10 -0.08 -22.24 -28.13
CA ILE A 10 -0.23 -22.69 -26.74
C ILE A 10 -1.26 -21.83 -26.01
N TYR A 11 -1.26 -20.52 -26.24
CA TYR A 11 -2.21 -19.58 -25.65
C TYR A 11 -3.67 -19.91 -26.04
N ILE A 12 -3.93 -20.18 -27.33
CA ILE A 12 -5.27 -20.51 -27.83
C ILE A 12 -5.81 -21.84 -27.25
N VAL A 13 -4.94 -22.82 -27.00
CA VAL A 13 -5.37 -24.14 -26.52
C VAL A 13 -5.41 -24.21 -24.98
N ALA A 14 -4.39 -23.68 -24.31
CA ALA A 14 -4.24 -23.80 -22.86
C ALA A 14 -5.23 -22.95 -22.07
N ILE A 15 -5.61 -21.77 -22.58
CA ILE A 15 -6.47 -20.83 -21.85
C ILE A 15 -7.93 -21.29 -21.80
N PRO A 16 -8.56 -21.75 -22.89
CA PRO A 16 -9.89 -22.33 -22.82
C PRO A 16 -9.95 -23.55 -21.88
N LEU A 17 -8.91 -24.39 -21.89
CA LEU A 17 -8.78 -25.53 -20.97
C LEU A 17 -8.65 -25.08 -19.52
N ALA A 18 -7.84 -24.05 -19.25
CA ALA A 18 -7.69 -23.48 -17.90
C ALA A 18 -9.00 -22.84 -17.41
N ILE A 19 -9.72 -22.13 -18.26
CA ILE A 19 -11.01 -21.52 -17.93
C ILE A 19 -12.06 -22.60 -17.68
N ALA A 20 -12.11 -23.67 -18.49
CA ALA A 20 -13.01 -24.79 -18.28
C ALA A 20 -12.69 -25.55 -16.98
N GLY A 21 -11.41 -25.83 -16.72
CA GLY A 21 -10.96 -26.46 -15.48
C GLY A 21 -11.27 -25.63 -14.24
N PHE A 22 -11.02 -24.32 -14.32
CA PHE A 22 -11.35 -23.37 -13.25
C PHE A 22 -12.88 -23.27 -13.04
N GLY A 23 -13.67 -23.24 -14.12
CA GLY A 23 -15.13 -23.21 -14.04
C GLY A 23 -15.71 -24.46 -13.36
N MET A 24 -15.20 -25.64 -13.68
CA MET A 24 -15.59 -26.89 -13.02
C MET A 24 -15.19 -26.92 -11.54
N TRP A 25 -13.97 -26.48 -11.23
CA TRP A 25 -13.50 -26.36 -9.85
C TRP A 25 -14.35 -25.37 -9.05
N LEU A 26 -14.64 -24.20 -9.63
CA LEU A 26 -15.42 -23.14 -9.02
C LEU A 26 -16.86 -23.59 -8.76
N MET A 27 -17.50 -24.29 -9.71
CA MET A 27 -18.82 -24.89 -9.50
C MET A 27 -18.82 -25.87 -8.32
N ARG A 28 -17.79 -26.72 -8.22
CA ARG A 28 -17.66 -27.69 -7.11
C ARG A 28 -17.30 -27.04 -5.78
N TYR A 29 -16.64 -25.88 -5.81
CA TYR A 29 -16.37 -25.08 -4.62
C TYR A 29 -17.65 -24.37 -4.14
N MET A 30 -18.40 -23.76 -5.06
CA MET A 30 -19.65 -23.06 -4.77
C MET A 30 -20.75 -23.99 -4.27
N THR A 31 -20.73 -25.29 -4.61
CA THR A 31 -21.67 -26.27 -4.02
C THR A 31 -21.45 -26.49 -2.52
N ARG A 32 -20.29 -26.14 -1.97
CA ARG A 32 -19.98 -26.25 -0.53
C ARG A 32 -20.39 -25.04 0.31
N MET A 33 -20.70 -23.91 -0.32
CA MET A 33 -21.09 -22.66 0.37
C MET A 33 -22.60 -22.63 0.62
N GLU A 34 -23.10 -22.15 1.77
CA GLU A 34 -24.54 -22.05 2.09
C GLU A 34 -25.25 -20.87 1.38
N TYR A 35 -25.17 -20.81 0.05
CA TYR A 35 -25.93 -19.82 -0.74
C TYR A 35 -27.14 -20.45 -1.44
N ALA A 36 -28.14 -19.64 -1.79
CA ALA A 36 -29.23 -20.09 -2.67
C ALA A 36 -28.66 -20.48 -4.05
N ARG A 37 -29.25 -21.52 -4.68
CA ARG A 37 -28.76 -22.11 -5.95
C ARG A 37 -28.60 -21.06 -7.06
N GLU A 38 -29.54 -20.13 -7.14
CA GLU A 38 -29.56 -19.04 -8.13
C GLU A 38 -28.36 -18.09 -7.96
N LYS A 39 -28.04 -17.71 -6.72
CA LYS A 39 -26.89 -16.84 -6.43
C LYS A 39 -25.57 -17.52 -6.77
N ARG A 40 -25.45 -18.84 -6.52
CA ARG A 40 -24.25 -19.61 -6.87
C ARG A 40 -23.98 -19.61 -8.37
N ILE A 41 -25.02 -19.83 -9.17
CA ILE A 41 -24.91 -19.83 -10.64
C ILE A 41 -24.52 -18.42 -11.12
N MET A 42 -25.15 -17.37 -10.59
CA MET A 42 -24.85 -15.98 -10.96
C MET A 42 -23.38 -15.61 -10.68
N PHE A 43 -22.86 -15.94 -9.48
CA PHE A 43 -21.46 -15.65 -9.13
C PHE A 43 -20.47 -16.42 -10.01
N THR A 44 -20.73 -17.71 -10.28
CA THR A 44 -19.88 -18.50 -11.18
C THR A 44 -19.84 -17.89 -12.58
N VAL A 45 -20.98 -17.48 -13.13
CA VAL A 45 -21.05 -16.85 -14.46
C VAL A 45 -20.29 -15.53 -14.50
N ILE A 46 -20.44 -14.67 -13.48
CA ILE A 46 -19.73 -13.38 -13.41
C ILE A 46 -18.21 -13.59 -13.39
N ILE A 47 -17.72 -14.52 -12.55
CA ILE A 47 -16.28 -14.79 -12.43
C ILE A 47 -15.71 -15.35 -13.73
N ILE A 48 -16.42 -16.27 -14.40
CA ILE A 48 -16.02 -16.81 -15.70
C ILE A 48 -16.05 -15.73 -16.79
N ALA A 49 -17.05 -14.84 -16.78
CA ALA A 49 -17.13 -13.71 -17.71
C ALA A 49 -15.95 -12.73 -17.53
N CYS A 50 -15.57 -12.42 -16.29
CA CYS A 50 -14.39 -11.59 -16.03
C CYS A 50 -13.09 -12.26 -16.49
N LEU A 51 -12.91 -13.56 -16.23
CA LEU A 51 -11.71 -14.29 -16.65
C LEU A 51 -11.60 -14.42 -18.17
N THR A 52 -12.71 -14.67 -18.85
CA THR A 52 -12.75 -14.70 -20.33
C THR A 52 -12.48 -13.32 -20.92
N PHE A 53 -13.00 -12.24 -20.34
CA PHE A 53 -12.70 -10.88 -20.78
C PHE A 53 -11.22 -10.52 -20.64
N VAL A 54 -10.60 -10.84 -19.49
CA VAL A 54 -9.17 -10.63 -19.25
C VAL A 54 -8.33 -11.46 -20.24
N ALA A 55 -8.70 -12.72 -20.46
CA ALA A 55 -8.05 -13.56 -21.45
C ALA A 55 -8.13 -12.95 -22.86
N VAL A 56 -9.32 -12.58 -23.34
CA VAL A 56 -9.47 -11.98 -24.68
C VAL A 56 -8.63 -10.69 -24.81
N SER A 57 -8.59 -9.85 -23.77
CA SER A 57 -7.78 -8.62 -23.78
C SER A 57 -6.28 -8.87 -23.89
N LEU A 58 -5.77 -9.94 -23.28
CA LEU A 58 -4.38 -10.36 -23.37
C LEU A 58 -4.06 -10.98 -24.74
N GLY A 59 -5.00 -11.74 -25.31
CA GLY A 59 -4.85 -12.34 -26.63
C GLY A 59 -4.73 -11.29 -27.74
N ILE A 60 -5.51 -10.21 -27.67
CA ILE A 60 -5.42 -9.08 -28.60
C ILE A 60 -4.05 -8.38 -28.51
N LYS A 61 -3.53 -8.18 -27.29
CA LYS A 61 -2.19 -7.58 -27.09
C LYS A 61 -1.07 -8.46 -27.66
N LEU A 62 -1.16 -9.78 -27.48
CA LEU A 62 -0.18 -10.74 -28.00
C LEU A 62 -0.22 -10.84 -29.54
N ASN A 63 -1.41 -10.78 -30.13
CA ASN A 63 -1.56 -10.78 -31.59
C ASN A 63 -0.93 -9.53 -32.22
N ASN A 64 -1.19 -8.34 -31.65
CA ASN A 64 -0.62 -7.08 -32.14
C ASN A 64 0.91 -7.05 -32.04
N ALA A 65 1.49 -7.67 -31.02
CA ALA A 65 2.95 -7.80 -30.87
C ALA A 65 3.57 -8.76 -31.89
N THR A 66 2.81 -9.75 -32.38
CA THR A 66 3.28 -10.72 -33.37
C THR A 66 3.31 -10.11 -34.78
N SER A 67 2.42 -9.15 -35.08
CA SER A 67 2.37 -8.46 -36.37
C SER A 67 3.48 -7.42 -36.59
N GLN A 68 4.20 -6.99 -35.56
CA GLN A 68 5.28 -5.99 -35.68
C GLN A 68 6.69 -6.57 -35.93
N SER A 69 6.86 -7.89 -35.88
CA SER A 69 8.16 -8.55 -36.04
C SER A 69 8.24 -9.35 -37.34
N THR A 70 8.44 -8.66 -38.47
CA THR A 70 8.96 -9.26 -39.71
C THR A 70 10.15 -8.42 -40.18
N PRO A 71 11.40 -8.94 -40.13
CA PRO A 71 12.57 -8.26 -40.66
C PRO A 71 12.84 -8.68 -42.11
N GLU A 72 12.94 -7.71 -43.01
CA GLU A 72 13.53 -7.91 -44.34
C GLU A 72 15.05 -7.77 -44.25
N GLN A 73 15.74 -8.65 -44.96
CA GLN A 73 17.14 -9.01 -44.82
C GLN A 73 17.90 -8.63 -46.11
N GLN A 74 19.19 -8.27 -45.96
CA GLN A 74 20.27 -8.22 -46.99
C GLN A 74 20.31 -6.95 -47.87
N ALA A 75 21.45 -6.33 -48.21
CA ALA A 75 22.80 -6.88 -48.39
C ALA A 75 23.95 -5.84 -48.23
N ALA A 76 25.11 -6.37 -47.83
CA ALA A 76 26.51 -6.06 -48.17
C ALA A 76 27.07 -4.62 -48.02
N GLN A 77 28.01 -4.35 -47.10
CA GLN A 77 29.48 -4.57 -47.19
C GLN A 77 30.21 -3.52 -48.03
N GLN A 78 30.91 -2.57 -47.38
CA GLN A 78 32.37 -2.30 -47.48
C GLN A 78 32.74 -0.91 -46.94
N THR A 79 33.65 -0.90 -45.96
CA THR A 79 34.57 0.22 -45.65
C THR A 79 35.82 0.01 -46.50
N PRO A 80 36.46 1.06 -47.05
CA PRO A 80 37.61 1.64 -46.35
C PRO A 80 37.76 3.17 -46.45
N GLU A 81 38.31 3.72 -45.37
CA GLU A 81 39.37 4.75 -45.28
C GLU A 81 39.40 6.04 -46.13
N GLN A 82 39.60 7.13 -45.37
CA GLN A 82 40.49 8.28 -45.64
C GLN A 82 40.24 9.16 -46.87
N THR A 83 39.94 10.44 -46.61
CA THR A 83 40.86 11.60 -46.79
C THR A 83 40.03 12.85 -47.04
N PHE A 84 40.17 13.84 -46.15
CA PHE A 84 39.74 15.21 -46.44
C PHE A 84 40.74 15.82 -47.43
N THR A 85 40.27 16.16 -48.62
CA THR A 85 40.93 17.13 -49.48
C THR A 85 39.91 18.11 -50.05
N VAL A 86 40.25 19.37 -49.85
CA VAL A 86 39.67 20.63 -50.32
C VAL A 86 39.62 20.68 -51.85
N ASN A 87 38.48 21.09 -52.46
CA ASN A 87 38.35 22.32 -53.27
C ASN A 87 37.01 22.42 -54.03
N GLN A 88 36.46 23.64 -54.03
CA GLN A 88 35.81 24.38 -55.16
C GLN A 88 34.62 23.74 -55.89
N GLN A 89 33.65 24.43 -56.50
CA GLN A 89 33.15 25.81 -56.52
C GLN A 89 31.96 25.74 -57.51
N ALA A 90 30.84 26.38 -57.17
CA ALA A 90 29.73 26.85 -58.03
C ALA A 90 29.33 26.06 -59.29
N THR A 91 28.07 25.60 -59.37
CA THR A 91 27.13 26.11 -60.41
C THR A 91 25.67 25.88 -60.03
N GLU A 92 24.89 26.82 -60.53
CA GLU A 92 23.47 27.11 -60.42
C GLU A 92 22.53 26.15 -61.18
N THR A 93 21.26 26.17 -60.74
CA THR A 93 20.02 25.87 -61.50
C THR A 93 19.68 24.40 -61.80
N THR A 94 18.55 23.91 -61.30
CA THR A 94 17.25 23.83 -62.03
C THR A 94 16.32 22.85 -61.29
N VAL A 95 15.16 23.34 -60.86
CA VAL A 95 14.00 22.53 -60.45
C VAL A 95 13.18 22.23 -61.72
N PRO A 96 12.66 21.00 -61.91
CA PRO A 96 11.21 20.88 -61.90
C PRO A 96 10.69 19.66 -61.09
N GLN A 97 9.84 20.02 -60.14
CA GLN A 97 8.59 19.39 -59.70
C GLN A 97 8.02 18.22 -60.56
N GLN A 98 7.72 17.10 -59.89
CA GLN A 98 6.44 16.33 -59.96
C GLN A 98 6.48 15.20 -58.90
N THR A 99 5.73 15.29 -57.78
CA THR A 99 4.46 14.57 -57.47
C THR A 99 4.55 13.05 -57.67
N ASP A 100 4.20 12.14 -56.74
CA ASP A 100 3.24 12.20 -55.63
C ASP A 100 3.25 10.87 -54.82
N VAL A 101 2.62 10.87 -53.62
CA VAL A 101 2.02 9.71 -52.89
C VAL A 101 3.02 8.78 -52.14
N ASN A 102 3.02 8.50 -50.82
CA ASN A 102 2.10 8.67 -49.68
C ASN A 102 2.87 8.38 -48.37
N THR A 103 2.85 9.30 -47.40
CA THR A 103 3.16 9.01 -45.98
C THR A 103 2.13 9.75 -45.12
N PRO A 104 1.49 9.11 -44.11
CA PRO A 104 0.37 9.72 -43.41
C PRO A 104 0.82 10.92 -42.57
N ASN A 105 0.24 12.07 -42.89
CA ASN A 105 0.47 13.36 -42.29
C ASN A 105 -0.44 13.51 -41.05
N TYR A 106 0.09 13.28 -39.84
CA TYR A 106 -0.60 13.56 -38.57
C TYR A 106 -0.32 15.00 -38.06
N SER A 107 -0.24 15.99 -38.96
CA SER A 107 0.26 17.34 -38.61
C SER A 107 -0.72 18.50 -38.81
N THR A 108 -2.00 18.26 -39.13
CA THR A 108 -2.87 19.37 -39.59
C THR A 108 -4.21 19.54 -38.88
N GLU A 109 -4.59 18.70 -37.89
CA GLU A 109 -5.92 18.80 -37.24
C GLU A 109 -5.96 19.33 -35.80
N LEU A 110 -4.91 20.01 -35.32
CA LEU A 110 -4.92 20.65 -33.98
C LEU A 110 -4.68 22.18 -33.99
N LYS A 111 -4.76 22.83 -35.16
CA LYS A 111 -4.56 24.29 -35.27
C LYS A 111 -5.82 25.16 -35.21
N GLN A 112 -7.00 24.60 -34.99
CA GLN A 112 -8.21 25.40 -34.82
C GLN A 112 -9.07 24.85 -33.70
N LEU A 113 -8.83 25.37 -32.49
CA LEU A 113 -9.81 25.71 -31.45
C LEU A 113 -9.03 26.23 -30.23
N VAL A 114 -8.29 27.33 -30.43
CA VAL A 114 -7.80 28.14 -29.30
C VAL A 114 -8.90 29.15 -29.01
N PRO A 115 -9.68 29.01 -27.92
CA PRO A 115 -10.71 30.00 -27.59
C PRO A 115 -10.05 31.37 -27.43
N ALA A 116 -10.65 32.41 -28.02
CA ALA A 116 -10.06 33.75 -28.12
C ALA A 116 -9.77 34.45 -26.77
N ASN A 117 -10.14 33.84 -25.63
CA ASN A 117 -9.94 34.36 -24.27
C ASN A 117 -9.23 33.36 -23.35
N LEU A 118 -8.06 32.85 -23.75
CA LEU A 118 -7.20 32.12 -22.83
C LEU A 118 -6.55 33.06 -21.80
N THR A 119 -6.53 32.66 -20.54
CA THR A 119 -5.78 33.38 -19.50
C THR A 119 -4.28 33.30 -19.78
N GLU A 120 -3.50 34.23 -19.23
CA GLU A 120 -2.03 34.18 -19.36
C GLU A 120 -1.43 32.88 -18.78
N GLU A 121 -2.06 32.32 -17.75
CA GLU A 121 -1.67 31.02 -17.19
C GLU A 121 -1.93 29.86 -18.16
N ASP A 122 -3.05 29.90 -18.88
CA ASP A 122 -3.37 28.88 -19.90
C ASP A 122 -2.43 28.97 -21.11
N LYS A 123 -2.07 30.19 -21.53
CA LYS A 123 -1.10 30.42 -22.61
C LYS A 123 0.27 29.88 -22.23
N LEU A 124 0.76 30.21 -21.03
CA LEU A 124 2.02 29.67 -20.50
C LEU A 124 1.99 28.14 -20.43
N ARG A 125 0.87 27.55 -19.98
CA ARG A 125 0.72 26.10 -19.92
C ARG A 125 0.77 25.44 -21.30
N LEU A 126 0.05 25.97 -22.29
CA LEU A 126 0.10 25.44 -23.66
C LEU A 126 1.51 25.58 -24.24
N PHE A 127 2.15 26.71 -24.01
CA PHE A 127 3.53 26.92 -24.44
C PHE A 127 4.49 25.89 -23.81
N GLU A 128 4.38 25.63 -22.50
CA GLU A 128 5.18 24.62 -21.81
C GLU A 128 4.95 23.22 -22.39
N ILE A 129 3.70 22.86 -22.70
CA ILE A 129 3.36 21.57 -23.31
C ILE A 129 4.07 21.41 -24.66
N ASP A 130 4.02 22.43 -25.50
CA ASP A 130 4.55 22.37 -26.86
C ASP A 130 6.09 22.44 -26.92
N ASN A 131 6.69 23.25 -26.04
CA ASN A 131 8.11 23.60 -26.12
C ASN A 131 8.99 22.89 -25.07
N PHE A 132 8.41 22.50 -23.94
CA PHE A 132 9.11 21.85 -22.82
C PHE A 132 8.29 20.66 -22.27
N PRO A 133 7.88 19.68 -23.10
CA PRO A 133 6.98 18.60 -22.69
C PRO A 133 7.50 17.78 -21.50
N GLY A 134 8.81 17.56 -21.42
CA GLY A 134 9.44 16.86 -20.29
C GLY A 134 9.30 17.60 -18.96
N LEU A 135 9.42 18.94 -18.97
CA LEU A 135 9.20 19.76 -17.78
C LEU A 135 7.72 19.72 -17.36
N TYR A 136 6.80 19.88 -18.31
CA TYR A 136 5.35 19.81 -18.05
C TYR A 136 4.95 18.46 -17.44
N GLU A 137 5.44 17.35 -18.01
CA GLU A 137 5.17 16.01 -17.49
C GLU A 137 5.67 15.88 -16.04
N GLN A 138 6.93 16.24 -15.77
CA GLN A 138 7.47 16.14 -14.42
C GLN A 138 6.76 17.06 -13.42
N ARG A 139 6.35 18.26 -13.84
CA ARG A 139 5.59 19.21 -13.00
C ARG A 139 4.20 18.68 -12.67
N THR A 140 3.53 18.06 -13.64
CA THR A 140 2.20 17.44 -13.45
C THR A 140 2.29 16.27 -12.46
N VAL A 141 3.29 15.40 -12.63
CA VAL A 141 3.49 14.29 -11.70
C VAL A 141 3.88 14.77 -10.30
N LEU A 142 4.71 15.82 -10.20
CA LEU A 142 5.04 16.45 -8.92
C LEU A 142 3.79 16.96 -8.20
N TYR A 143 2.87 17.61 -8.93
CA TYR A 143 1.61 18.08 -8.36
C TYR A 143 0.72 16.90 -7.91
N GLN A 144 0.69 15.83 -8.70
CA GLN A 144 -0.03 14.61 -8.33
C GLN A 144 0.54 13.98 -7.04
N ASP A 145 1.87 13.87 -6.91
CA ASP A 145 2.54 13.37 -5.71
C ASP A 145 2.17 14.21 -4.46
N ILE A 146 2.06 15.54 -4.61
CA ILE A 146 1.59 16.45 -3.54
C ILE A 146 0.15 16.11 -3.14
N LYS A 147 -0.77 15.97 -4.11
CA LYS A 147 -2.18 15.67 -3.84
C LYS A 147 -2.39 14.31 -3.20
N GLU A 148 -1.66 13.30 -3.65
CA GLU A 148 -1.67 11.98 -3.02
C GLU A 148 -1.18 12.04 -1.57
N THR A 149 -0.17 12.87 -1.29
CA THR A 149 0.35 13.04 0.06
C THR A 149 -0.62 13.81 0.97
N GLU A 150 -1.36 14.79 0.46
CA GLU A 150 -2.47 15.44 1.20
C GLU A 150 -3.59 14.46 1.55
N VAL A 151 -3.98 13.59 0.60
CA VAL A 151 -4.97 12.51 0.84
C VAL A 151 -4.46 11.55 1.90
N PHE A 152 -3.18 11.17 1.84
CA PHE A 152 -2.55 10.33 2.84
C PHE A 152 -2.65 10.94 4.25
N PHE A 153 -2.38 12.24 4.43
CA PHE A 153 -2.48 12.87 5.75
C PHE A 153 -3.88 12.79 6.35
N ARG A 154 -4.93 12.98 5.54
CA ARG A 154 -6.31 12.78 6.01
C ARG A 154 -6.56 11.33 6.44
N ARG A 155 -6.13 10.36 5.63
CA ARG A 155 -6.31 8.94 5.93
C ARG A 155 -5.59 8.52 7.20
N ILE A 156 -4.34 8.92 7.39
CA ILE A 156 -3.55 8.53 8.56
C ILE A 156 -4.08 9.16 9.84
N THR A 157 -4.60 10.40 9.79
CA THR A 157 -5.27 11.04 10.93
C THR A 157 -6.55 10.29 11.31
N GLU A 158 -7.38 9.93 10.34
CA GLU A 158 -8.59 9.14 10.62
C GLU A 158 -8.28 7.73 11.13
N LEU A 159 -7.24 7.10 10.59
CA LEU A 159 -6.77 5.81 11.09
C LEU A 159 -6.30 5.93 12.55
N ALA A 160 -5.52 6.96 12.89
CA ALA A 160 -5.02 7.17 14.25
C ALA A 160 -6.13 7.39 15.28
N LYS A 161 -7.25 8.00 14.90
CA LYS A 161 -8.46 8.10 15.75
C LYS A 161 -9.08 6.73 16.03
N LYS A 162 -9.05 5.82 15.05
CA LYS A 162 -9.61 4.46 15.15
C LYS A 162 -8.68 3.49 15.87
N THR A 163 -7.37 3.70 15.79
CA THR A 163 -6.33 2.83 16.37
C THR A 163 -5.38 3.59 17.31
N PRO A 164 -5.88 4.20 18.41
CA PRO A 164 -5.08 4.96 19.37
C PRO A 164 -3.85 4.25 19.95
N LYS A 165 -3.82 2.91 20.03
CA LYS A 165 -2.61 2.20 20.50
C LYS A 165 -1.47 2.26 19.48
N GLN A 166 -1.78 2.52 18.20
CA GLN A 166 -0.81 2.74 17.13
C GLN A 166 -0.51 4.22 16.88
N TYR A 167 -1.04 5.14 17.68
CA TYR A 167 -0.87 6.58 17.44
C TYR A 167 0.60 6.98 17.22
N THR A 168 1.50 6.51 18.08
CA THR A 168 2.94 6.82 17.98
C THR A 168 3.54 6.31 16.66
N LEU A 169 3.18 5.10 16.24
CA LEU A 169 3.61 4.53 14.95
C LEU A 169 3.10 5.41 13.81
N LEU A 170 1.81 5.70 13.78
CA LEU A 170 1.15 6.47 12.73
C LEU A 170 1.68 7.91 12.65
N SER A 171 1.92 8.55 13.80
CA SER A 171 2.53 9.87 13.89
C SER A 171 3.94 9.88 13.28
N ASN A 172 4.74 8.85 13.54
CA ASN A 172 6.09 8.75 12.99
C ASN A 172 6.07 8.55 11.46
N ILE A 173 5.16 7.73 10.93
CA ILE A 173 4.95 7.57 9.48
C ILE A 173 4.51 8.91 8.86
N ALA A 174 3.56 9.60 9.49
CA ALA A 174 3.11 10.90 9.02
C ALA A 174 4.26 11.92 8.98
N GLN A 175 5.15 11.91 9.97
CA GLN A 175 6.31 12.81 10.00
C GLN A 175 7.33 12.51 8.88
N ILE A 176 7.54 11.23 8.56
CA ILE A 176 8.38 10.82 7.41
C ILE A 176 7.78 11.39 6.11
N ARG A 177 6.48 11.21 5.90
CA ARG A 177 5.75 11.73 4.74
C ARG A 177 5.76 13.25 4.66
N LYS A 178 5.63 13.95 5.80
CA LYS A 178 5.66 15.41 5.87
C LYS A 178 6.97 15.99 5.36
N THR A 179 8.09 15.39 5.75
CA THR A 179 9.41 15.80 5.27
C THR A 179 9.53 15.67 3.73
N GLY A 180 8.89 14.66 3.14
CA GLY A 180 8.77 14.52 1.69
C GLY A 180 7.87 15.58 1.06
N TYR A 181 6.67 15.76 1.63
CA TYR A 181 5.69 16.76 1.19
C TYR A 181 6.29 18.17 1.11
N ASP A 182 6.96 18.62 2.18
CA ASP A 182 7.52 19.97 2.24
C ASP A 182 8.55 20.20 1.10
N LYS A 183 9.32 19.17 0.75
CA LYS A 183 10.26 19.21 -0.39
C LYS A 183 9.54 19.24 -1.74
N LEU A 184 8.46 18.48 -1.90
CA LEU A 184 7.67 18.46 -3.13
C LEU A 184 6.99 19.83 -3.35
N ASP A 185 6.32 20.34 -2.33
CA ASP A 185 5.63 21.64 -2.36
C ASP A 185 6.61 22.78 -2.66
N HIS A 186 7.75 22.81 -1.98
CA HIS A 186 8.81 23.79 -2.27
C HIS A 186 9.32 23.66 -3.71
N ARG A 187 9.56 22.44 -4.20
CA ARG A 187 9.98 22.21 -5.59
C ARG A 187 8.93 22.69 -6.59
N TYR A 188 7.65 22.42 -6.33
CA TYR A 188 6.55 22.81 -7.21
C TYR A 188 6.42 24.33 -7.29
N LYS A 189 6.43 25.02 -6.15
CA LYS A 189 6.44 26.49 -6.08
C LYS A 189 7.64 27.10 -6.81
N SER A 190 8.83 26.52 -6.62
CA SER A 190 10.04 26.97 -7.31
C SER A 190 9.93 26.82 -8.83
N VAL A 191 9.45 25.68 -9.34
CA VAL A 191 9.26 25.45 -10.78
C VAL A 191 8.25 26.43 -11.36
N ASN A 192 7.12 26.65 -10.68
CA ASN A 192 6.11 27.62 -11.11
C ASN A 192 6.68 29.04 -11.16
N GLN A 193 7.48 29.44 -10.17
CA GLN A 193 8.13 30.74 -10.16
C GLN A 193 9.06 30.93 -11.38
N TYR A 194 9.90 29.94 -11.69
CA TYR A 194 10.77 29.99 -12.88
C TYR A 194 9.97 30.07 -14.20
N LEU A 195 8.84 29.36 -14.29
CA LEU A 195 7.96 29.43 -15.47
C LEU A 195 7.31 30.81 -15.62
N LEU A 196 6.88 31.42 -14.52
CA LEU A 196 6.30 32.76 -14.53
C LEU A 196 7.35 33.82 -14.91
N GLU A 197 8.55 33.74 -14.34
CA GLU A 197 9.67 34.63 -14.69
C GLU A 197 10.03 34.49 -16.18
N PHE A 198 10.12 33.26 -16.68
CA PHE A 198 10.29 33.00 -18.10
C PHE A 198 9.16 33.64 -18.93
N TRP A 199 7.90 33.47 -18.54
CA TRP A 199 6.76 33.99 -19.28
C TRP A 199 6.77 35.52 -19.37
N VAL A 200 7.15 36.20 -18.29
CA VAL A 200 7.31 37.66 -18.28
C VAL A 200 8.39 38.08 -19.28
N HIS A 201 9.56 37.44 -19.26
CA HIS A 201 10.64 37.77 -20.21
C HIS A 201 10.28 37.42 -21.66
N TYR A 202 9.57 36.32 -21.87
CA TYR A 202 9.09 35.88 -23.18
C TYR A 202 8.05 36.85 -23.77
N SER A 203 7.13 37.34 -22.94
CA SER A 203 6.02 38.21 -23.37
C SER A 203 6.39 39.69 -23.47
N THR A 204 7.42 40.15 -22.76
CA THR A 204 7.82 41.57 -22.71
C THR A 204 9.14 41.87 -23.42
N GLY A 205 9.95 40.86 -23.72
CA GLY A 205 11.30 41.02 -24.28
C GLY A 205 11.54 40.19 -25.54
N ASP A 206 12.81 39.83 -25.76
CA ASP A 206 13.20 38.94 -26.86
C ASP A 206 12.79 37.49 -26.52
N SER A 207 11.69 37.07 -27.13
CA SER A 207 11.12 35.74 -26.94
C SER A 207 12.08 34.62 -27.35
N HIS A 208 12.91 34.81 -28.39
CA HIS A 208 13.87 33.81 -28.83
C HIS A 208 15.02 33.68 -27.81
N ASP A 209 15.56 34.78 -27.31
CA ASP A 209 16.61 34.73 -26.29
C ASP A 209 16.09 34.14 -24.97
N ALA A 210 14.87 34.51 -24.57
CA ALA A 210 14.20 33.97 -23.38
C ALA A 210 14.02 32.44 -23.49
N THR A 211 13.50 31.94 -24.61
CA THR A 211 13.33 30.49 -24.84
C THR A 211 14.67 29.76 -24.84
N ARG A 212 15.70 30.31 -25.49
CA ARG A 212 17.04 29.71 -25.53
C ARG A 212 17.65 29.57 -24.13
N LYS A 213 17.59 30.63 -23.32
CA LYS A 213 18.12 30.62 -21.95
C LYS A 213 17.30 29.70 -21.05
N PHE A 214 15.98 29.73 -21.18
CA PHE A 214 15.11 28.90 -20.36
C PHE A 214 15.23 27.42 -20.68
N LYS A 215 15.58 27.01 -21.91
CA LYS A 215 15.81 25.59 -22.25
C LYS A 215 16.78 24.91 -21.29
N VAL A 216 17.91 25.55 -20.99
CA VAL A 216 18.90 25.03 -20.03
C VAL A 216 18.33 24.96 -18.61
N VAL A 217 17.53 25.95 -18.22
CA VAL A 217 16.86 25.98 -16.91
C VAL A 217 15.81 24.87 -16.81
N ALA A 218 15.02 24.64 -17.86
CA ALA A 218 13.99 23.62 -17.94
C ALA A 218 14.58 22.21 -17.74
N GLU A 219 15.68 21.90 -18.43
CA GLU A 219 16.41 20.63 -18.26
C GLU A 219 16.92 20.44 -16.82
N GLN A 220 17.44 21.52 -16.20
CA GLN A 220 17.87 21.48 -14.80
C GLN A 220 16.70 21.31 -13.82
N LEU A 221 15.57 21.96 -14.08
CA LEU A 221 14.36 21.82 -13.27
C LEU A 221 13.82 20.41 -13.35
N GLU A 222 13.75 19.82 -14.55
CA GLU A 222 13.34 18.43 -14.76
C GLU A 222 14.20 17.47 -13.92
N LYS A 223 15.53 17.62 -13.98
CA LYS A 223 16.47 16.82 -13.18
C LYS A 223 16.24 17.01 -11.68
N LYS A 224 16.04 18.25 -11.23
CA LYS A 224 15.78 18.56 -9.81
C LYS A 224 14.45 17.96 -9.33
N ILE A 225 13.40 17.97 -10.15
CA ILE A 225 12.11 17.33 -9.85
C ILE A 225 12.33 15.82 -9.69
N LYS A 226 12.99 15.17 -10.65
CA LYS A 226 13.30 13.72 -10.59
C LYS A 226 14.07 13.35 -9.33
N ILE A 227 15.08 14.14 -8.93
CA ILE A 227 15.83 13.93 -7.69
C ILE A 227 14.91 14.05 -6.46
N THR A 228 14.10 15.11 -6.38
CA THR A 228 13.15 15.29 -5.26
C THR A 228 12.18 14.11 -5.16
N ARG A 229 11.65 13.63 -6.29
CA ARG A 229 10.75 12.48 -6.34
C ARG A 229 11.46 11.17 -5.97
N GLY A 230 12.72 10.99 -6.38
CA GLY A 230 13.54 9.84 -5.97
C GLY A 230 13.69 9.71 -4.45
N GLN A 231 13.74 10.82 -3.73
CA GLN A 231 13.79 10.82 -2.26
C GLN A 231 12.49 10.31 -1.60
N LEU A 232 11.37 10.27 -2.32
CA LEU A 232 10.13 9.67 -1.81
C LEU A 232 10.24 8.14 -1.69
N ILE A 233 11.07 7.50 -2.52
CA ILE A 233 11.34 6.06 -2.43
C ILE A 233 12.04 5.76 -1.10
N ASP A 234 13.01 6.60 -0.72
CA ASP A 234 13.70 6.47 0.57
C ASP A 234 12.75 6.69 1.76
N ASN A 235 11.76 7.59 1.62
CA ASN A 235 10.70 7.75 2.62
C ASN A 235 9.88 6.47 2.77
N ARG A 236 9.41 5.90 1.65
CA ARG A 236 8.63 4.66 1.66
C ARG A 236 9.40 3.52 2.34
N ARG A 237 10.68 3.36 2.03
CA ARG A 237 11.53 2.35 2.68
C ARG A 237 11.67 2.59 4.19
N ARG A 238 11.75 3.84 4.64
CA ARG A 238 11.77 4.18 6.07
C ARG A 238 10.44 3.88 6.76
N GLU A 239 9.33 4.14 6.10
CA GLU A 239 7.97 3.80 6.58
C GLU A 239 7.81 2.29 6.75
N GLU A 240 8.20 1.50 5.74
CA GLU A 240 8.19 0.04 5.76
C GLU A 240 9.06 -0.52 6.89
N ASN A 241 10.30 -0.02 7.03
CA ASN A 241 11.20 -0.43 8.12
C ASN A 241 10.62 -0.15 9.51
N LEU A 242 9.91 0.98 9.67
CA LEU A 242 9.28 1.37 10.93
C LEU A 242 8.15 0.39 11.31
N ILE A 243 7.27 0.06 10.36
CA ILE A 243 6.20 -0.93 10.56
C ILE A 243 6.79 -2.32 10.81
N SER A 244 7.74 -2.74 9.98
CA SER A 244 8.43 -4.04 10.08
C SER A 244 9.07 -4.22 11.47
N THR A 245 9.74 -3.18 11.98
CA THR A 245 10.32 -3.18 13.34
C THR A 245 9.25 -3.34 14.42
N GLN A 246 8.11 -2.65 14.31
CA GLN A 246 7.02 -2.80 15.26
C GLN A 246 6.38 -4.20 15.17
N MET A 247 6.29 -4.78 13.98
CA MET A 247 5.74 -6.12 13.79
C MET A 247 6.61 -7.18 14.46
N VAL A 248 7.92 -7.06 14.32
CA VAL A 248 8.88 -7.94 15.02
C VAL A 248 8.76 -7.80 16.54
N LYS A 249 8.56 -6.59 17.05
CA LYS A 249 8.36 -6.35 18.49
C LYS A 249 7.03 -6.94 18.99
N ALA A 250 5.95 -6.76 18.26
CA ALA A 250 4.65 -7.35 18.58
C ALA A 250 4.74 -8.89 18.58
N GLY A 251 5.40 -9.45 17.57
CA GLY A 251 5.70 -10.87 17.48
C GLY A 251 6.51 -11.43 18.65
N ALA A 252 7.54 -10.69 19.11
CA ALA A 252 8.29 -11.04 20.31
C ALA A 252 7.42 -10.96 21.57
N ALA A 253 6.49 -10.00 21.65
CA ALA A 253 5.56 -9.86 22.78
C ALA A 253 4.61 -11.06 22.91
N LEU A 254 4.21 -11.69 21.80
CA LEU A 254 3.38 -12.91 21.80
C LEU A 254 4.11 -14.10 22.48
N LYS A 255 5.44 -14.14 22.39
CA LYS A 255 6.26 -15.26 22.91
C LYS A 255 6.57 -15.16 24.41
N THR A 256 6.40 -13.99 24.99
CA THR A 256 6.73 -13.75 26.40
C THR A 256 5.48 -13.73 27.26
N ASN A 257 5.53 -14.41 28.41
CA ASN A 257 4.52 -14.37 29.45
C ASN A 257 4.79 -13.30 30.52
N LYS A 258 5.91 -12.57 30.41
CA LYS A 258 6.27 -11.53 31.37
C LYS A 258 5.42 -10.29 31.12
N ILE A 259 4.63 -9.93 32.14
CA ILE A 259 3.89 -8.67 32.21
C ILE A 259 4.93 -7.54 32.38
N PRO A 260 4.96 -6.52 31.52
CA PRO A 260 5.92 -5.43 31.65
C PRO A 260 5.63 -4.61 32.91
N VAL A 261 6.63 -4.47 33.80
CA VAL A 261 6.46 -3.89 35.15
C VAL A 261 6.12 -2.39 35.12
N ASN A 262 6.39 -1.68 34.01
CA ASN A 262 6.23 -0.22 33.89
C ASN A 262 5.41 0.23 32.67
N GLN A 263 4.77 -0.68 31.94
CA GLN A 263 3.86 -0.31 30.87
C GLN A 263 2.45 -0.53 31.39
N GLY A 264 1.73 0.57 31.66
CA GLY A 264 0.32 0.48 32.00
C GLY A 264 -0.42 -0.25 30.87
N ILE A 265 -0.75 -1.52 31.10
CA ILE A 265 -1.54 -2.32 30.16
C ILE A 265 -2.93 -1.71 30.18
N THR A 266 -3.15 -0.81 29.24
CA THR A 266 -4.42 -0.13 29.08
C THR A 266 -5.29 -0.99 28.18
N SER A 267 -6.48 -1.34 28.66
CA SER A 267 -7.44 -2.13 27.89
C SER A 267 -7.76 -1.46 26.54
N TYR A 268 -8.15 -2.29 25.58
CA TYR A 268 -8.73 -1.80 24.34
C TYR A 268 -10.15 -1.29 24.61
N ALA A 269 -10.48 -0.11 24.07
CA ALA A 269 -11.84 0.39 24.08
C ALA A 269 -12.76 -0.53 23.25
N ALA A 270 -14.04 -0.59 23.60
CA ALA A 270 -15.00 -1.49 22.94
C ALA A 270 -15.06 -1.27 21.41
N LYS A 271 -15.08 -0.01 20.97
CA LYS A 271 -15.08 0.35 19.53
C LYS A 271 -13.84 -0.19 18.80
N ASN A 272 -12.66 -0.08 19.41
CA ASN A 272 -11.43 -0.62 18.83
C ASN A 272 -11.48 -2.15 18.76
N ARG A 273 -11.95 -2.81 19.82
CA ARG A 273 -12.10 -4.26 19.82
C ARG A 273 -13.03 -4.72 18.68
N GLN A 274 -14.16 -4.04 18.50
CA GLN A 274 -15.10 -4.33 17.42
C GLN A 274 -14.46 -4.15 16.03
N LEU A 275 -13.67 -3.09 15.84
CA LEU A 275 -12.93 -2.87 14.60
C LEU A 275 -11.99 -4.05 14.30
N ILE A 276 -11.17 -4.44 15.28
CA ILE A 276 -10.15 -5.49 15.10
C ILE A 276 -10.76 -6.88 14.96
N THR A 277 -11.81 -7.18 15.74
CA THR A 277 -12.53 -8.46 15.64
C THR A 277 -13.33 -8.57 14.34
N GLY A 278 -13.93 -7.47 13.87
CA GLY A 278 -14.55 -7.42 12.53
C GLY A 278 -13.53 -7.73 11.43
N TRP A 279 -12.36 -7.08 11.48
CA TRP A 279 -11.27 -7.36 10.53
C TRP A 279 -10.78 -8.82 10.62
N LEU A 280 -10.61 -9.38 11.82
CA LEU A 280 -10.23 -10.80 12.00
C LEU A 280 -11.26 -11.75 11.37
N SER A 281 -12.55 -11.44 11.50
CA SER A 281 -13.64 -12.20 10.88
C SER A 281 -13.57 -12.14 9.36
N GLU A 282 -13.33 -10.96 8.79
CA GLU A 282 -13.13 -10.79 7.34
C GLU A 282 -11.92 -11.57 6.82
N LYS A 283 -10.85 -11.67 7.63
CA LYS A 283 -9.64 -12.45 7.32
C LYS A 283 -9.76 -13.95 7.62
N GLY A 284 -10.90 -14.42 8.13
CA GLY A 284 -11.10 -15.82 8.48
C GLY A 284 -10.19 -16.33 9.60
N SER A 285 -9.72 -15.44 10.48
CA SER A 285 -8.81 -15.77 11.59
C SER A 285 -9.58 -16.22 12.84
N PHE A 286 -10.37 -17.29 12.70
CA PHE A 286 -11.30 -17.76 13.73
C PHE A 286 -10.61 -18.23 15.01
N ASP A 287 -9.43 -18.84 14.92
CA ASP A 287 -8.69 -19.29 16.11
C ASP A 287 -8.37 -18.14 17.09
N ILE A 288 -8.05 -16.96 16.54
CA ILE A 288 -7.78 -15.75 17.33
C ILE A 288 -9.08 -15.22 17.93
N LEU A 289 -10.18 -15.23 17.16
CA LEU A 289 -11.49 -14.80 17.64
C LEU A 289 -12.00 -15.66 18.79
N ASP A 290 -11.91 -16.98 18.65
CA ASP A 290 -12.32 -17.94 19.69
C ASP A 290 -11.49 -17.73 20.96
N THR A 291 -10.18 -17.55 20.81
CA THR A 291 -9.28 -17.26 21.93
C THR A 291 -9.61 -15.93 22.62
N LEU A 292 -9.92 -14.88 21.87
CA LEU A 292 -10.38 -13.61 22.43
C LEU A 292 -11.71 -13.78 23.18
N GLY A 293 -12.61 -14.63 22.68
CA GLY A 293 -13.84 -15.03 23.36
C GLY A 293 -13.57 -15.70 24.71
N GLN A 294 -12.69 -16.71 24.75
CA GLN A 294 -12.28 -17.40 25.98
C GLN A 294 -11.69 -16.42 27.01
N ILE A 295 -10.85 -15.49 26.57
CA ILE A 295 -10.26 -14.45 27.44
C ILE A 295 -11.36 -13.54 28.01
N ILE A 296 -12.41 -13.22 27.25
CA ILE A 296 -13.56 -12.45 27.75
C ILE A 296 -14.35 -13.25 28.79
N ASP A 297 -14.59 -14.53 28.57
CA ASP A 297 -15.30 -15.39 29.52
C ASP A 297 -14.54 -15.52 30.84
N GLN A 298 -13.22 -15.74 30.78
CA GLN A 298 -12.35 -15.73 31.95
C GLN A 298 -12.44 -14.40 32.72
N ARG A 299 -12.49 -13.27 32.01
CA ARG A 299 -12.62 -11.95 32.63
C ARG A 299 -13.92 -11.82 33.41
N ASN A 300 -15.01 -12.39 32.92
CA ASN A 300 -16.29 -12.39 33.62
C ASN A 300 -16.20 -13.22 34.91
N ILE A 301 -15.57 -14.40 34.86
CA ILE A 301 -15.31 -15.24 36.04
C ILE A 301 -14.46 -14.49 37.07
N ILE A 302 -13.34 -13.90 36.64
CA ILE A 302 -12.43 -13.12 37.50
C ILE A 302 -13.19 -11.96 38.17
N THR A 303 -14.03 -11.26 37.42
CA THR A 303 -14.80 -10.13 37.93
C THR A 303 -15.83 -10.57 38.96
N ASP A 304 -16.62 -11.62 38.68
CA ASP A 304 -17.60 -12.19 39.62
C ASP A 304 -16.92 -12.63 40.93
N ARG A 305 -15.82 -13.39 40.84
CA ARG A 305 -15.09 -13.90 42.00
C ARG A 305 -14.44 -12.80 42.81
N THR A 306 -13.86 -11.79 42.16
CA THR A 306 -13.28 -10.63 42.84
C THR A 306 -14.36 -9.84 43.59
N ASN A 307 -15.53 -9.62 42.99
CA ASN A 307 -16.65 -8.91 43.64
C ASN A 307 -17.19 -9.68 44.86
N LYS A 308 -17.28 -11.02 44.76
CA LYS A 308 -17.66 -11.90 45.88
C LYS A 308 -16.65 -11.82 47.03
N LEU A 309 -15.35 -11.89 46.73
CA LEU A 309 -14.29 -11.76 47.73
C LEU A 309 -14.34 -10.39 48.43
N GLN A 310 -14.53 -9.31 47.69
CA GLN A 310 -14.69 -7.97 48.26
C GLN A 310 -15.93 -7.88 49.17
N SER A 311 -17.03 -8.53 48.80
CA SER A 311 -18.24 -8.58 49.61
C SER A 311 -18.02 -9.34 50.91
N PHE A 312 -17.34 -10.49 50.88
CA PHE A 312 -16.98 -11.24 52.09
C PHE A 312 -16.05 -10.46 53.00
N ARG A 313 -15.06 -9.77 52.41
CA ARG A 313 -14.15 -8.90 53.15
C ARG A 313 -14.89 -7.81 53.94
N LYS A 314 -15.90 -7.18 53.33
CA LYS A 314 -16.72 -6.16 53.99
C LYS A 314 -17.66 -6.73 55.06
N LYS A 315 -18.14 -7.95 54.88
CA LYS A 315 -19.11 -8.59 55.78
C LYS A 315 -18.48 -9.18 57.03
N TYR A 316 -17.25 -9.72 56.92
CA TYR A 316 -16.60 -10.45 58.00
C TYR A 316 -15.30 -9.76 58.44
N ASN A 317 -15.42 -8.94 59.48
CA ASN A 317 -14.29 -8.26 60.11
C ASN A 317 -13.30 -9.31 60.65
N GLY A 318 -12.08 -9.36 60.10
CA GLY A 318 -11.02 -10.29 60.49
C GLY A 318 -10.51 -11.21 59.37
N LEU A 319 -11.24 -11.33 58.25
CA LEU A 319 -10.79 -12.13 57.10
C LEU A 319 -9.75 -11.43 56.21
N ASP A 320 -9.43 -10.15 56.46
CA ASP A 320 -8.50 -9.36 55.64
C ASP A 320 -7.15 -10.07 55.42
N LYS A 321 -6.53 -10.56 56.51
CA LYS A 321 -5.23 -11.25 56.42
C LYS A 321 -5.35 -12.61 55.73
N ALA A 322 -6.43 -13.34 55.98
CA ALA A 322 -6.67 -14.66 55.38
C ALA A 322 -6.95 -14.56 53.87
N LEU A 323 -7.66 -13.51 53.44
CA LEU A 323 -8.03 -13.29 52.04
C LEU A 323 -6.95 -12.54 51.24
N ALA A 324 -5.95 -11.95 51.88
CA ALA A 324 -4.90 -11.16 51.21
C ALA A 324 -4.20 -11.93 50.08
N ARG A 325 -3.81 -13.18 50.33
CA ARG A 325 -3.19 -14.06 49.30
C ARG A 325 -4.15 -14.32 48.15
N THR A 326 -5.39 -14.72 48.46
CA THR A 326 -6.41 -15.02 47.45
C THR A 326 -6.69 -13.80 46.58
N MET A 327 -6.90 -12.62 47.17
CA MET A 327 -7.12 -11.38 46.44
C MET A 327 -5.92 -11.02 45.55
N SER A 328 -4.69 -11.22 46.02
CA SER A 328 -3.47 -11.00 45.22
C SER A 328 -3.41 -11.94 44.01
N LEU A 329 -3.77 -13.21 44.17
CA LEU A 329 -3.82 -14.18 43.06
C LEU A 329 -4.92 -13.81 42.04
N TRP A 330 -6.10 -13.40 42.48
CA TRP A 330 -7.16 -12.91 41.58
C TRP A 330 -6.76 -11.61 40.86
N ALA A 331 -6.02 -10.71 41.51
CA ALA A 331 -5.47 -9.53 40.87
C ALA A 331 -4.44 -9.92 39.78
N LYS A 332 -3.56 -10.87 40.06
CA LYS A 332 -2.60 -11.40 39.09
C LYS A 332 -3.30 -12.09 37.91
N ALA A 333 -4.35 -12.89 38.16
CA ALA A 333 -5.17 -13.50 37.11
C ALA A 333 -5.79 -12.44 36.21
N LYS A 334 -6.34 -11.37 36.81
CA LYS A 334 -6.89 -10.22 36.09
C LYS A 334 -5.83 -9.56 35.20
N GLU A 335 -4.64 -9.27 35.72
CA GLU A 335 -3.54 -8.66 34.95
C GLU A 335 -3.08 -9.56 33.79
N SER A 336 -2.89 -10.85 34.03
CA SER A 336 -2.54 -11.84 32.99
C SER A 336 -3.59 -11.90 31.88
N ASN A 337 -4.88 -11.88 32.25
CA ASN A 337 -6.00 -11.88 31.29
C ASN A 337 -6.02 -10.60 30.43
N TYR A 338 -5.86 -9.42 31.03
CA TYR A 338 -5.75 -8.17 30.26
C TYR A 338 -4.53 -8.14 29.35
N TYR A 339 -3.40 -8.68 29.82
CA TYR A 339 -2.18 -8.73 29.02
C TYR A 339 -2.28 -9.71 27.84
N ALA A 340 -2.94 -10.84 28.03
CA ALA A 340 -3.21 -11.80 26.96
C ALA A 340 -4.04 -11.15 25.84
N GLU A 341 -5.16 -10.52 26.19
CA GLU A 341 -5.99 -9.79 25.23
C GLU A 341 -5.19 -8.68 24.53
N TYR A 342 -4.43 -7.88 25.29
CA TYR A 342 -3.63 -6.79 24.75
C TYR A 342 -2.63 -7.27 23.70
N ARG A 343 -1.89 -8.35 23.96
CA ARG A 343 -0.88 -8.89 23.04
C ARG A 343 -1.50 -9.34 21.72
N LEU A 344 -2.62 -10.07 21.78
CA LEU A 344 -3.33 -10.54 20.58
C LEU A 344 -3.89 -9.37 19.78
N LEU A 345 -4.61 -8.45 20.44
CA LEU A 345 -5.21 -7.30 19.77
C LEU A 345 -4.16 -6.33 19.21
N TYR A 346 -3.04 -6.11 19.91
CA TYR A 346 -1.98 -5.21 19.45
C TYR A 346 -1.26 -5.75 18.22
N ALA A 347 -0.89 -7.02 18.22
CA ALA A 347 -0.29 -7.67 17.06
C ALA A 347 -1.26 -7.65 15.86
N THR A 348 -2.54 -7.90 16.10
CA THR A 348 -3.57 -7.89 15.06
C THR A 348 -3.83 -6.49 14.51
N GLU A 349 -3.97 -5.48 15.37
CA GLU A 349 -4.18 -4.08 14.99
C GLU A 349 -3.02 -3.55 14.15
N LEU A 350 -1.80 -4.00 14.42
CA LEU A 350 -0.63 -3.61 13.64
C LEU A 350 -0.68 -4.14 12.21
N ARG A 351 -1.16 -5.37 12.00
CA ARG A 351 -1.41 -5.92 10.65
C ARG A 351 -2.52 -5.13 9.93
N TYR A 352 -3.62 -4.86 10.63
CA TYR A 352 -4.70 -4.02 10.12
C TYR A 352 -4.18 -2.64 9.68
N VAL A 353 -3.38 -1.96 10.51
CA VAL A 353 -2.80 -0.66 10.19
C VAL A 353 -1.87 -0.74 8.98
N ALA A 354 -1.02 -1.76 8.88
CA ALA A 354 -0.12 -1.93 7.74
C ALA A 354 -0.89 -2.12 6.43
N GLU A 355 -1.99 -2.89 6.46
CA GLU A 355 -2.89 -3.07 5.31
C GLU A 355 -3.55 -1.74 4.92
N GLN A 356 -4.10 -0.98 5.88
CA GLN A 356 -4.76 0.30 5.60
C GLN A 356 -3.82 1.37 5.01
N LEU A 357 -2.51 1.25 5.23
CA LEU A 357 -1.51 2.18 4.73
C LEU A 357 -0.83 1.73 3.43
N ASP A 358 -1.14 0.54 2.89
CA ASP A 358 -0.39 -0.08 1.79
C ASP A 358 1.12 -0.21 2.09
N LEU A 359 1.42 -0.52 3.36
CA LEU A 359 2.79 -0.68 3.87
C LEU A 359 3.03 -2.11 4.40
N THR A 360 2.35 -3.09 3.81
CA THR A 360 2.58 -4.50 4.13
C THR A 360 3.93 -4.93 3.59
N ASP A 361 4.97 -4.86 4.43
CA ASP A 361 6.20 -5.62 4.18
C ASP A 361 5.83 -7.11 4.22
N THR A 362 5.84 -7.73 3.04
CA THR A 362 5.44 -9.13 2.87
C THR A 362 6.19 -10.09 3.77
N ARG A 363 7.40 -9.76 4.25
CA ARG A 363 8.15 -10.65 5.14
C ARG A 363 7.75 -10.48 6.59
N ALA A 364 7.69 -9.25 7.10
CA ALA A 364 7.36 -8.98 8.49
C ALA A 364 5.90 -9.27 8.79
N ASP A 365 4.99 -8.94 7.87
CA ASP A 365 3.57 -9.24 8.02
C ASP A 365 3.33 -10.76 8.04
N LYS A 366 3.86 -11.51 7.06
CA LYS A 366 3.76 -12.99 7.05
C LYS A 366 4.37 -13.63 8.28
N ARG A 367 5.48 -13.06 8.79
CA ARG A 367 6.09 -13.55 10.03
C ARG A 367 5.17 -13.32 11.22
N LEU A 368 4.59 -12.12 11.35
CA LEU A 368 3.69 -11.80 12.44
C LEU A 368 2.41 -12.63 12.37
N GLU A 369 1.88 -12.87 11.18
CA GLU A 369 0.77 -13.80 10.93
C GLU A 369 1.07 -15.20 11.44
N LYS A 370 2.23 -15.74 11.06
CA LYS A 370 2.67 -17.05 11.53
C LYS A 370 2.85 -17.08 13.04
N GLU A 371 3.43 -16.02 13.62
CA GLU A 371 3.61 -15.91 15.07
C GLU A 371 2.25 -15.82 15.79
N LEU A 372 1.26 -15.10 15.25
CA LEU A 372 -0.11 -15.11 15.76
C LEU A 372 -0.70 -16.52 15.73
N GLN A 373 -0.66 -17.21 14.59
CA GLN A 373 -1.16 -18.58 14.48
C GLN A 373 -0.46 -19.54 15.45
N THR A 374 0.85 -19.39 15.63
CA THR A 374 1.65 -20.29 16.48
C THR A 374 1.41 -20.05 17.97
N TYR A 375 1.32 -18.79 18.40
CA TYR A 375 1.35 -18.44 19.83
C TYR A 375 -0.01 -18.06 20.42
N THR A 376 -1.08 -18.00 19.62
CA THR A 376 -2.43 -17.65 20.12
C THR A 376 -2.86 -18.55 21.29
N SER A 377 -2.79 -19.87 21.14
CA SER A 377 -3.15 -20.80 22.22
C SER A 377 -2.23 -20.68 23.43
N ALA A 378 -0.92 -20.47 23.23
CA ALA A 378 0.03 -20.30 24.32
C ALA A 378 -0.25 -19.01 25.13
N VAL A 379 -0.64 -17.93 24.45
CA VAL A 379 -1.05 -16.67 25.09
C VAL A 379 -2.27 -16.88 25.99
N ALA A 380 -3.25 -17.69 25.55
CA ALA A 380 -4.43 -18.07 26.33
C ALA A 380 -4.07 -18.93 27.55
N GLN A 381 -3.25 -19.97 27.34
CA GLN A 381 -2.79 -20.87 28.41
C GLN A 381 -2.10 -20.12 29.55
N HIS A 382 -1.36 -19.04 29.26
CA HIS A 382 -0.76 -18.23 30.30
C HIS A 382 -1.79 -17.48 31.16
N ALA A 383 -2.92 -17.05 30.58
CA ALA A 383 -4.02 -16.48 31.35
C ALA A 383 -4.75 -17.57 32.16
N ASP A 384 -4.96 -18.76 31.57
CA ASP A 384 -5.57 -19.92 32.23
C ASP A 384 -4.80 -20.34 33.47
N VAL A 385 -3.48 -20.52 33.37
CA VAL A 385 -2.65 -20.92 34.51
C VAL A 385 -2.75 -19.92 35.67
N ALA A 386 -2.86 -18.62 35.37
CA ALA A 386 -3.02 -17.60 36.40
C ALA A 386 -4.42 -17.64 37.04
N LEU A 387 -5.45 -17.93 36.25
CA LEU A 387 -6.82 -18.15 36.72
C LEU A 387 -6.89 -19.40 37.62
N ASP A 388 -6.35 -20.53 37.17
CA ASP A 388 -6.31 -21.79 37.92
C ASP A 388 -5.61 -21.61 39.27
N GLN A 389 -4.49 -20.87 39.30
CA GLN A 389 -3.80 -20.53 40.55
C GLN A 389 -4.68 -19.71 41.50
N ALA A 390 -5.53 -18.83 40.98
CA ALA A 390 -6.45 -18.04 41.78
C ALA A 390 -7.65 -18.85 42.28
N GLU A 391 -8.15 -19.79 41.48
CA GLU A 391 -9.21 -20.72 41.87
C GLU A 391 -8.73 -21.71 42.94
N GLN A 392 -7.51 -22.20 42.80
CA GLN A 392 -6.84 -23.09 43.76
C GLN A 392 -6.15 -22.34 44.92
N ALA A 393 -6.44 -21.05 45.09
CA ALA A 393 -5.82 -20.23 46.14
C ALA A 393 -6.09 -20.75 47.55
N TYR A 394 -7.19 -21.49 47.74
CA TYR A 394 -7.44 -22.26 48.96
C TYR A 394 -6.63 -23.56 48.93
N LYS A 395 -5.43 -23.52 49.52
CA LYS A 395 -4.73 -24.71 50.00
C LYS A 395 -4.78 -24.72 51.51
N PRO A 396 -5.31 -25.77 52.17
CA PRO A 396 -5.16 -25.96 53.60
C PRO A 396 -3.71 -26.40 53.88
N GLU A 397 -2.75 -25.48 53.80
CA GLU A 397 -1.38 -25.73 54.23
C GLU A 397 -1.27 -25.31 55.71
N ASN A 398 -1.15 -26.32 56.58
CA ASN A 398 -1.00 -26.29 58.04
C ASN A 398 -2.30 -26.29 58.88
N ILE A 399 -3.11 -27.34 58.72
CA ILE A 399 -3.70 -28.00 59.89
C ILE A 399 -2.79 -29.20 60.19
N ARG A 400 -1.71 -28.96 60.93
CA ARG A 400 -0.97 -29.98 61.66
C ARG A 400 -0.74 -29.47 63.06
#